data_AF-A0A9E5FHX8-F1
#
_entry.id   AF-A0A9E5FHX8-F1
#
_cell.length_a   1.000
_cell.length_b   1.000
_cell.length_c   1.000
_cell.angle_alpha   90.00
_cell.angle_beta   90.00
_cell.angle_gamma   90.00
#
_symmetry.space_group_name_H-M   'P 1'
#
loop_
_entity.id
_entity.type
_entity.pdbx_description
1 polymer ?
#
loop_
_entity_poly.entity_id
_entity_poly.type
_entity_poly.pdbx_seq_one_letter_code
_entity_poly.pdbx_strand_id
1 'polypeptide(L)'
;MTACTLRTVRLTLGASALLLLVIGQLAAQNISRSHLHSHPTLPEPERLARHNLVVQWQSQLPTFNMKDAIHDIHVLGTSPRHDKEQLLVQLKSGTVALIDAESGKQLWLARPDFAYEVVWPATWNQYTIFCQAKNTLFAFDRDTGRLQFKQLVPDVQCAPLTASDIHMFLSDERGYLKAYELPPFDRSGIRFKALAELKERDRRRQELLKPAAAKTDTDKKDMPTENDPAAPKEPEPKEKEIAKANPAKPDRQRDEANAP
;
A
#
# COMPACT_ATOMS: atom_id res chain seq x y z
N MET A 1 -19.17 57.98 48.29
CA MET A 1 -17.87 57.64 47.67
C MET A 1 -17.54 56.13 47.75
N THR A 2 -18.54 55.23 47.63
CA THR A 2 -18.37 53.78 47.86
C THR A 2 -18.68 52.90 46.64
N ALA A 3 -19.18 53.48 45.54
CA ALA A 3 -19.52 52.73 44.32
C ALA A 3 -18.34 52.57 43.34
N CYS A 4 -17.26 53.34 43.49
CA CYS A 4 -16.15 53.35 42.54
C CYS A 4 -15.12 52.22 42.77
N THR A 5 -15.01 51.72 44.00
CA THR A 5 -14.03 50.67 44.38
C THR A 5 -14.48 49.25 44.04
N LEU A 6 -15.78 48.99 43.90
CA LEU A 6 -16.28 47.64 43.57
C LEU A 6 -16.05 47.24 42.10
N ARG A 7 -16.01 48.22 41.17
CA ARG A 7 -15.79 47.95 39.74
C ARG A 7 -14.35 47.59 39.43
N THR A 8 -13.38 48.23 40.08
CA THR A 8 -11.94 47.94 39.89
C THR A 8 -11.55 46.57 40.42
N VAL A 9 -12.13 46.11 41.55
CA VAL A 9 -11.85 44.78 42.11
C VAL A 9 -12.38 43.63 41.23
N ARG A 10 -13.53 43.81 40.56
CA ARG A 10 -14.07 42.78 39.64
C ARG A 10 -13.25 42.67 38.34
N LEU A 11 -12.67 43.77 37.87
CA LEU A 11 -11.81 43.80 36.69
C LEU A 11 -10.45 43.15 36.95
N THR A 12 -9.85 43.34 38.12
CA THR A 12 -8.55 42.73 38.45
C THR A 12 -8.66 41.23 38.71
N LEU A 13 -9.76 40.75 39.31
CA LEU A 13 -10.04 39.31 39.45
C LEU A 13 -10.29 38.61 38.11
N GLY A 14 -11.00 39.26 37.18
CA GLY A 14 -11.24 38.71 35.85
C GLY A 14 -9.95 38.56 35.02
N ALA A 15 -9.08 39.59 35.07
CA ALA A 15 -7.81 39.58 34.34
C ALA A 15 -6.83 38.52 34.87
N SER A 16 -6.78 38.32 36.19
CA SER A 16 -5.91 37.31 36.81
C SER A 16 -6.37 35.88 36.53
N ALA A 17 -7.69 35.63 36.50
CA ALA A 17 -8.23 34.33 36.11
C ALA A 17 -7.92 33.98 34.63
N LEU A 18 -8.02 34.95 33.72
CA LEU A 18 -7.66 34.78 32.30
C LEU A 18 -6.17 34.50 32.12
N LEU A 19 -5.30 35.21 32.86
CA LEU A 19 -3.86 34.99 32.81
C LEU A 19 -3.47 33.58 33.30
N LEU A 20 -4.08 33.11 34.39
CA LEU A 20 -3.87 31.75 34.90
C LEU A 20 -4.33 30.68 33.90
N LEU A 21 -5.42 30.92 33.17
CA LEU A 21 -5.93 29.98 32.17
C LEU A 21 -5.00 29.88 30.95
N VAL A 22 -4.41 31.00 30.52
CA VAL A 22 -3.40 31.02 29.43
C VAL A 22 -2.10 30.33 29.86
N ILE A 23 -1.64 30.55 31.09
CA ILE A 23 -0.43 29.88 31.63
C ILE A 23 -0.65 28.37 31.76
N GLY A 24 -1.84 27.94 32.19
CA GLY A 24 -2.22 26.52 32.26
C GLY A 24 -2.20 25.84 30.88
N GLN A 25 -2.65 26.52 29.82
CA GLN A 25 -2.61 25.98 28.45
C GLN A 25 -1.17 25.86 27.92
N LEU A 26 -0.28 26.80 28.24
CA LEU A 26 1.13 26.72 27.85
C LEU A 26 1.87 25.56 28.55
N ALA A 27 1.57 25.31 29.83
CA ALA A 27 2.15 24.18 30.57
C ALA A 27 1.63 22.82 30.05
N ALA A 28 0.36 22.74 29.65
CA ALA A 28 -0.23 21.51 29.11
C ALA A 28 0.30 21.15 27.71
N GLN A 29 0.62 22.13 26.87
CA GLN A 29 1.21 21.87 25.55
C GLN A 29 2.69 21.48 25.61
N ASN A 30 3.38 21.82 26.70
CA ASN A 30 4.80 21.52 26.88
C ASN A 30 5.06 20.23 27.69
N ILE A 31 4.01 19.46 27.98
CA ILE A 31 4.14 18.00 28.19
C ILE A 31 4.49 17.41 26.83
N SER A 32 5.69 17.75 26.37
CA SER A 32 6.46 17.00 25.41
C SER A 32 6.29 15.56 25.83
N ARG A 33 5.62 14.76 24.99
CA ARG A 33 5.67 13.31 25.08
C ARG A 33 7.14 12.99 25.18
N SER A 34 7.64 12.74 26.39
CA SER A 34 9.03 12.39 26.62
C SER A 34 9.25 11.19 25.75
N HIS A 35 10.01 11.36 24.67
CA HIS A 35 10.36 10.28 23.79
C HIS A 35 11.07 9.26 24.67
N LEU A 36 10.36 8.18 25.03
CA LEU A 36 10.90 7.14 25.88
C LEU A 36 12.02 6.48 25.09
N HIS A 37 13.25 6.90 25.36
CA HIS A 37 14.42 6.32 24.77
C HIS A 37 14.64 4.96 25.44
N SER A 38 14.30 3.89 24.73
CA SER A 38 14.71 2.56 25.13
C SER A 38 16.18 2.38 24.78
N HIS A 39 16.97 1.87 25.72
CA HIS A 39 18.25 1.24 25.44
C HIS A 39 17.98 -0.27 25.37
N PRO A 40 17.60 -0.82 24.21
CA PRO A 40 17.33 -2.25 24.10
C PRO A 40 18.63 -3.01 24.37
N THR A 41 18.70 -3.66 25.52
CA THR A 41 19.74 -4.63 25.84
C THR A 41 19.27 -5.99 25.36
N LEU A 42 20.19 -6.79 24.82
CA LEU A 42 19.88 -8.19 24.48
C LEU A 42 19.40 -8.93 25.74
N PRO A 43 18.34 -9.75 25.64
CA PRO A 43 17.95 -10.62 26.74
C PRO A 43 19.09 -11.57 27.12
N GLU A 44 19.19 -11.87 28.42
CA GLU A 44 20.18 -12.83 28.93
C GLU A 44 20.07 -14.18 28.21
N PRO A 45 21.20 -14.84 27.88
CA PRO A 45 21.21 -16.12 27.17
C PRO A 45 20.37 -17.21 27.85
N GLU A 46 20.35 -17.23 29.19
CA GLU A 46 19.52 -18.16 29.95
C GLU A 46 18.02 -17.95 29.70
N ARG A 47 17.57 -16.70 29.57
CA ARG A 47 16.16 -16.39 29.27
C ARG A 47 15.79 -16.83 27.85
N LEU A 48 16.70 -16.68 26.90
CA LEU A 48 16.51 -17.16 25.53
C LEU A 48 16.48 -18.70 25.48
N ALA A 49 17.40 -19.35 26.20
CA ALA A 49 17.48 -20.81 26.29
C ALA A 49 16.22 -21.42 26.90
N ARG A 50 15.60 -20.78 27.90
CA ARG A 50 14.28 -21.20 28.46
C ARG A 50 13.16 -21.19 27.42
N HIS A 51 13.33 -20.48 26.31
CA HIS A 51 12.38 -20.43 25.19
C HIS A 51 12.90 -21.15 23.95
N ASN A 52 13.99 -21.93 24.07
CA ASN A 52 14.67 -22.59 22.96
C ASN A 52 15.09 -21.61 21.84
N LEU A 53 15.40 -20.37 22.21
CA LEU A 53 15.90 -19.34 21.30
C LEU A 53 17.40 -19.16 21.49
N VAL A 54 18.08 -18.86 20.39
CA VAL A 54 19.50 -18.47 20.36
C VAL A 54 19.62 -17.24 19.48
N VAL A 55 20.41 -16.26 19.91
CA VAL A 55 20.73 -15.10 19.07
C VAL A 55 21.62 -15.58 17.93
N GLN A 56 21.17 -15.45 16.69
CA GLN A 56 21.96 -15.78 15.52
C GLN A 56 22.91 -14.63 15.14
N TRP A 57 22.37 -13.40 15.07
CA TRP A 57 23.14 -12.20 14.82
C TRP A 57 22.44 -10.97 15.41
N GLN A 58 23.21 -9.89 15.54
CA GLN A 58 22.69 -8.57 15.90
C GLN A 58 23.36 -7.54 15.00
N SER A 59 22.56 -6.61 14.48
CA SER A 59 23.04 -5.53 13.61
C SER A 59 22.46 -4.20 14.05
N GLN A 60 23.26 -3.13 13.97
CA GLN A 60 22.83 -1.78 14.29
C GLN A 60 22.60 -0.99 13.01
N LEU A 61 21.40 -0.44 12.88
CA LEU A 61 21.06 0.44 11.77
C LEU A 61 21.44 1.90 12.07
N PRO A 62 21.95 2.66 11.08
CA PRO A 62 22.27 4.06 11.27
C PRO A 62 20.99 4.88 11.42
N THR A 63 20.71 5.32 12.64
CA THR A 63 19.65 6.30 12.95
C THR A 63 20.19 7.72 12.76
N PHE A 64 19.47 8.58 12.03
CA PHE A 64 19.99 9.91 11.68
C PHE A 64 19.69 11.01 12.70
N ASN A 65 18.72 10.80 13.58
CA ASN A 65 18.33 11.77 14.59
C ASN A 65 17.81 11.04 15.82
N MET A 66 17.70 11.75 16.94
CA MET A 66 17.10 11.23 18.18
C MET A 66 15.62 10.86 18.02
N LYS A 67 14.94 11.42 17.01
CA LYS A 67 13.55 11.07 16.66
C LYS A 67 13.45 9.84 15.77
N ASP A 68 14.57 9.37 15.22
CA ASP A 68 14.59 8.23 14.34
C ASP A 68 14.52 6.93 15.14
N ALA A 69 13.80 5.96 14.61
CA ALA A 69 13.64 4.64 15.19
C ALA A 69 13.22 3.68 14.07
N ILE A 70 13.30 2.38 14.34
CA ILE A 70 12.69 1.39 13.45
C ILE A 70 11.18 1.64 13.43
N HIS A 71 10.64 1.81 12.23
CA HIS A 71 9.21 1.98 11.97
C HIS A 71 8.57 0.64 11.63
N ASP A 72 9.14 -0.09 10.67
CA ASP A 72 8.62 -1.37 10.21
C ASP A 72 9.74 -2.33 9.76
N ILE A 73 9.45 -3.64 9.79
CA ILE A 73 10.35 -4.71 9.35
C ILE A 73 9.53 -5.72 8.54
N HIS A 74 9.99 -6.03 7.33
CA HIS A 74 9.38 -7.03 6.47
C HIS A 74 10.39 -8.08 5.98
N VAL A 75 9.94 -9.32 5.87
CA VAL A 75 10.68 -10.41 5.23
C VAL A 75 10.27 -10.45 3.76
N LEU A 76 11.23 -10.24 2.85
CA LEU A 76 10.96 -10.15 1.42
C LEU A 76 11.14 -11.49 0.68
N GLY A 77 11.64 -12.51 1.37
CA GLY A 77 12.08 -13.77 0.78
C GLY A 77 13.30 -13.60 -0.11
N THR A 78 13.48 -14.50 -1.07
CA THR A 78 14.57 -14.47 -2.05
C THR A 78 14.25 -13.55 -3.22
N SER A 79 15.29 -13.02 -3.87
CA SER A 79 15.19 -12.26 -5.13
C SER A 79 15.76 -13.12 -6.25
N PRO A 80 15.33 -12.94 -7.52
CA PRO A 80 15.94 -13.65 -8.65
C PRO A 80 17.47 -13.48 -8.78
N ARG A 81 18.05 -12.46 -8.12
CA ARG A 81 19.50 -12.24 -8.09
C ARG A 81 20.17 -12.60 -6.77
N HIS A 82 19.39 -12.79 -5.72
CA HIS A 82 19.88 -13.09 -4.39
C HIS A 82 19.18 -14.35 -3.88
N ASP A 83 19.95 -15.42 -3.78
CA ASP A 83 19.51 -16.74 -3.29
C ASP A 83 19.21 -16.76 -1.78
N LYS A 84 19.59 -15.68 -1.08
CA LYS A 84 19.37 -15.53 0.37
C LYS A 84 18.13 -14.71 0.65
N GLU A 85 17.48 -15.00 1.77
CA GLU A 85 16.37 -14.20 2.28
C GLU A 85 16.83 -12.79 2.66
N GLN A 86 15.97 -11.82 2.37
CA GLN A 86 16.25 -10.41 2.60
C GLN A 86 15.24 -9.83 3.60
N LEU A 87 15.73 -9.01 4.52
CA LEU A 87 14.94 -8.21 5.43
C LEU A 87 14.93 -6.76 4.95
N LEU A 88 13.73 -6.21 4.80
CA LEU A 88 13.52 -4.78 4.59
C LEU A 88 13.22 -4.13 5.93
N VAL A 89 14.01 -3.13 6.28
CA VAL A 89 13.78 -2.34 7.49
C VAL A 89 13.53 -0.90 7.09
N GLN A 90 12.41 -0.36 7.55
CA GLN A 90 12.06 1.04 7.37
C GLN A 90 12.23 1.79 8.68
N LEU A 91 12.91 2.93 8.63
CA LEU A 91 13.10 3.84 9.74
C LEU A 91 12.00 4.93 9.72
N LYS A 92 11.75 5.56 10.87
CA LYS A 92 10.80 6.70 11.00
C LYS A 92 11.22 7.90 10.18
N SER A 93 12.52 8.04 9.90
CA SER A 93 13.03 9.01 8.93
C SER A 93 12.61 8.73 7.48
N GLY A 94 11.92 7.62 7.20
CA GLY A 94 11.63 7.15 5.85
C GLY A 94 12.81 6.47 5.17
N THR A 95 13.97 6.39 5.84
CA THR A 95 15.12 5.63 5.35
C THR A 95 14.78 4.15 5.27
N VAL A 96 15.25 3.52 4.21
CA VAL A 96 15.01 2.13 3.89
C VAL A 96 16.35 1.40 3.87
N ALA A 97 16.47 0.34 4.63
CA ALA A 97 17.63 -0.53 4.67
C ALA A 97 17.23 -1.92 4.20
N LEU A 98 18.07 -2.52 3.36
CA LEU A 98 17.96 -3.95 3.05
C LEU A 98 19.10 -4.70 3.72
N ILE A 99 18.76 -5.79 4.39
CA ILE A 99 19.68 -6.57 5.21
C ILE A 99 19.57 -8.04 4.78
N ASP A 100 20.69 -8.75 4.76
CA ASP A 100 20.71 -10.21 4.63
C ASP A 100 20.14 -10.85 5.91
N ALA A 101 19.08 -11.64 5.78
CA ALA A 101 18.37 -12.24 6.90
C ALA A 101 19.23 -13.27 7.66
N GLU A 102 20.20 -13.90 7.00
CA GLU A 102 21.02 -14.95 7.62
C GLU A 102 22.21 -14.38 8.40
N SER A 103 22.82 -13.31 7.87
CA SER A 103 24.07 -12.75 8.41
C SER A 103 23.87 -11.43 9.17
N GLY A 104 22.74 -10.75 9.00
CA GLY A 104 22.52 -9.41 9.54
C GLY A 104 23.32 -8.32 8.82
N LYS A 105 24.00 -8.66 7.72
CA LYS A 105 24.80 -7.71 6.96
C LYS A 105 23.88 -6.78 6.17
N GLN A 106 24.07 -5.47 6.34
CA GLN A 106 23.40 -4.49 5.51
C GLN A 106 23.88 -4.60 4.05
N LEU A 107 22.95 -4.82 3.13
CA LEU A 107 23.20 -4.87 1.69
C LEU A 107 23.28 -3.45 1.11
N TRP A 108 22.28 -2.63 1.42
CA TRP A 108 22.25 -1.23 1.03
C TRP A 108 21.35 -0.40 1.95
N LEU A 109 21.49 0.92 1.85
CA LEU A 109 20.71 1.91 2.57
C LEU A 109 20.32 3.03 1.62
N ALA A 110 19.03 3.37 1.56
CA ALA A 110 18.50 4.45 0.73
C ALA A 110 17.69 5.43 1.58
N ARG A 111 17.89 6.73 1.34
CA ARG A 111 17.22 7.79 2.09
C ARG A 111 16.40 8.67 1.15
N PRO A 112 15.07 8.77 1.33
CA PRO A 112 14.25 9.72 0.60
C PRO A 112 14.45 11.15 1.11
N ASP A 113 14.18 12.14 0.26
CA ASP A 113 14.45 13.56 0.53
C ASP A 113 13.59 14.17 1.65
N PHE A 114 12.45 13.54 1.99
CA PHE A 114 11.45 14.05 2.93
C PHE A 114 11.43 13.24 4.22
N ALA A 115 12.49 13.38 5.01
CA ALA A 115 12.60 12.62 6.25
C ALA A 115 11.56 13.06 7.31
N TYR A 116 11.02 12.10 8.06
CA TYR A 116 10.06 12.28 9.16
C TYR A 116 8.68 12.82 8.77
N GLU A 117 8.38 12.93 7.49
CA GLU A 117 7.01 13.12 6.99
C GLU A 117 6.26 11.80 7.05
N VAL A 118 4.91 11.82 7.09
CA VAL A 118 4.06 10.62 7.21
C VAL A 118 4.61 9.47 6.36
N VAL A 119 5.08 8.43 7.05
CA VAL A 119 5.68 7.23 6.47
C VAL A 119 4.63 6.14 6.54
N TRP A 120 4.14 5.70 5.38
CA TRP A 120 3.43 4.44 5.28
C TRP A 120 4.43 3.28 5.21
N PRO A 121 4.04 2.07 5.65
CA PRO A 121 4.85 0.87 5.45
C PRO A 121 5.33 0.75 4.01
N ALA A 122 6.60 0.39 3.84
CA ALA A 122 7.17 0.14 2.53
C ALA A 122 6.48 -1.07 1.88
N THR A 123 6.11 -0.96 0.61
CA THR A 123 5.62 -2.09 -0.19
C THR A 123 6.69 -2.51 -1.18
N TRP A 124 6.68 -3.76 -1.63
CA TRP A 124 7.67 -4.25 -2.58
C TRP A 124 7.03 -5.19 -3.60
N ASN A 125 7.75 -5.43 -4.68
CA ASN A 125 7.50 -6.53 -5.59
C ASN A 125 8.80 -7.33 -5.82
N GLN A 126 8.87 -8.14 -6.88
CA GLN A 126 10.06 -8.95 -7.14
C GLN A 126 11.33 -8.12 -7.40
N TYR A 127 11.23 -6.89 -7.89
CA TYR A 127 12.36 -6.11 -8.39
C TYR A 127 12.53 -4.73 -7.75
N THR A 128 11.47 -4.19 -7.15
CA THR A 128 11.39 -2.79 -6.74
C THR A 128 10.77 -2.69 -5.36
N ILE A 129 11.34 -1.81 -4.55
CA ILE A 129 10.83 -1.41 -3.24
C ILE A 129 10.25 -0.01 -3.37
N PHE A 130 9.01 0.15 -2.95
CA PHE A 130 8.27 1.39 -3.00
C PHE A 130 8.12 1.96 -1.60
N CYS A 131 8.45 3.24 -1.47
CA CYS A 131 8.33 3.96 -0.22
C CYS A 131 7.65 5.29 -0.49
N GLN A 132 6.76 5.67 0.43
CA GLN A 132 6.12 6.97 0.39
C GLN A 132 6.67 7.84 1.51
N ALA A 133 7.05 9.06 1.15
CA ALA A 133 7.28 10.12 2.10
C ALA A 133 6.51 11.35 1.63
N LYS A 134 5.63 11.87 2.49
CA LYS A 134 4.68 12.93 2.14
C LYS A 134 3.80 12.48 0.96
N ASN A 135 3.67 13.30 -0.08
CA ASN A 135 2.92 13.01 -1.29
C ASN A 135 3.83 12.51 -2.43
N THR A 136 5.05 12.06 -2.10
CA THR A 136 6.00 11.58 -3.10
C THR A 136 6.23 10.08 -2.94
N LEU A 137 6.03 9.37 -4.04
CA LEU A 137 6.39 7.97 -4.19
C LEU A 137 7.84 7.86 -4.68
N PHE A 138 8.61 7.05 -3.99
CA PHE A 138 9.97 6.67 -4.33
C PHE A 138 9.99 5.19 -4.69
N ALA A 139 10.59 4.85 -5.82
CA ALA A 139 10.82 3.49 -6.25
C ALA A 139 12.32 3.21 -6.25
N PHE A 140 12.77 2.28 -5.42
CA PHE A 140 14.15 1.85 -5.31
C PHE A 140 14.32 0.46 -5.92
N ASP A 141 15.41 0.26 -6.64
CA ASP A 141 15.82 -1.06 -7.09
C ASP A 141 16.11 -1.96 -5.89
N ARG A 142 15.47 -3.13 -5.85
CA ARG A 142 15.55 -4.04 -4.68
C ARG A 142 16.96 -4.56 -4.44
N ASP A 143 17.75 -4.80 -5.48
CA ASP A 143 19.08 -5.39 -5.31
C ASP A 143 20.13 -4.32 -4.96
N THR A 144 20.03 -3.14 -5.54
CA THR A 144 21.09 -2.11 -5.46
C THR A 144 20.74 -0.93 -4.56
N GLY A 145 19.47 -0.75 -4.19
CA GLY A 145 18.99 0.43 -3.47
C GLY A 145 19.00 1.72 -4.30
N ARG A 146 19.26 1.64 -5.61
CA ARG A 146 19.29 2.82 -6.49
C ARG A 146 17.88 3.34 -6.74
N LEU A 147 17.71 4.66 -6.68
CA LEU A 147 16.44 5.30 -7.02
C LEU A 147 16.13 5.11 -8.52
N GLN A 148 15.07 4.37 -8.84
CA GLN A 148 14.59 4.14 -10.20
C GLN A 148 13.69 5.27 -10.69
N PHE A 149 12.74 5.71 -9.85
CA PHE A 149 11.94 6.89 -10.11
C PHE A 149 11.43 7.56 -8.84
N LYS A 150 11.07 8.83 -8.99
CA LYS A 150 10.39 9.64 -7.99
C LYS A 150 9.16 10.28 -8.65
N GLN A 151 7.99 10.11 -8.05
CA GLN A 151 6.73 10.62 -8.60
C GLN A 151 5.91 11.32 -7.54
N LEU A 152 5.47 12.55 -7.83
CA LEU A 152 4.48 13.23 -7.01
C LEU A 152 3.12 12.60 -7.25
N VAL A 153 2.49 12.11 -6.18
CA VAL A 153 1.11 11.64 -6.16
C VAL A 153 0.25 12.82 -5.71
N PRO A 154 -0.70 13.30 -6.53
CA PRO A 154 -1.44 14.52 -6.23
C PRO A 154 -2.35 14.36 -5.00
N ASP A 155 -2.90 13.17 -4.81
CA ASP A 155 -3.89 12.89 -3.77
C ASP A 155 -3.24 12.32 -2.50
N VAL A 156 -3.83 12.63 -1.36
CA VAL A 156 -3.39 12.11 -0.06
C VAL A 156 -3.78 10.64 0.04
N GLN A 157 -2.82 9.80 0.42
CA GLN A 157 -3.08 8.37 0.55
C GLN A 157 -3.74 8.08 1.90
N CYS A 158 -4.81 7.30 1.89
CA CYS A 158 -5.55 6.92 3.10
C CYS A 158 -5.23 5.51 3.62
N ALA A 159 -4.53 4.70 2.83
CA ALA A 159 -4.07 3.38 3.23
C ALA A 159 -2.65 3.11 2.71
N PRO A 160 -1.93 2.13 3.29
CA PRO A 160 -0.66 1.66 2.75
C PRO A 160 -0.77 1.25 1.28
N LEU A 161 0.30 1.47 0.54
CA LEU A 161 0.37 1.08 -0.86
C LEU A 161 0.45 -0.44 -0.97
N THR A 162 -0.04 -0.99 -2.07
CA THR A 162 0.18 -2.40 -2.43
C THR A 162 0.67 -2.47 -3.86
N ALA A 163 1.69 -3.28 -4.10
CA ALA A 163 2.27 -3.48 -5.42
C ALA A 163 2.23 -4.96 -5.83
N SER A 164 1.89 -5.18 -7.10
CA SER A 164 2.18 -6.38 -7.86
C SER A 164 3.44 -6.13 -8.71
N ASP A 165 3.87 -7.11 -9.51
CA ASP A 165 4.98 -6.94 -10.45
C ASP A 165 4.67 -5.94 -11.57
N ILE A 166 3.38 -5.81 -11.90
CA ILE A 166 2.91 -5.00 -13.04
C ILE A 166 2.04 -3.80 -12.64
N HIS A 167 1.39 -3.86 -11.48
CA HIS A 167 0.45 -2.83 -11.05
C HIS A 167 0.75 -2.36 -9.63
N MET A 168 0.46 -1.11 -9.35
CA MET A 168 0.47 -0.54 -8.01
C MET A 168 -0.92 0.02 -7.71
N PHE A 169 -1.42 -0.30 -6.52
CA PHE A 169 -2.73 0.09 -6.06
C PHE A 169 -2.61 1.18 -4.99
N LEU A 170 -3.29 2.30 -5.23
CA LEU A 170 -3.31 3.48 -4.37
C LEU A 170 -4.76 3.80 -3.97
N SER A 171 -4.96 4.21 -2.73
CA SER A 171 -6.26 4.64 -2.22
C SER A 171 -6.20 6.12 -1.85
N ASP A 172 -7.13 6.92 -2.37
CA ASP A 172 -7.16 8.35 -2.09
C ASP A 172 -8.14 8.72 -0.96
N GLU A 173 -8.06 9.98 -0.49
CA GLU A 173 -8.96 10.49 0.55
C GLU A 173 -10.43 10.59 0.15
N ARG A 174 -10.72 10.42 -1.15
CA ARG A 174 -12.08 10.45 -1.70
C ARG A 174 -12.69 9.06 -1.80
N GLY A 175 -11.95 8.02 -1.41
CA GLY A 175 -12.39 6.62 -1.43
C GLY A 175 -12.23 5.93 -2.79
N TYR A 176 -11.50 6.52 -3.74
CA TYR A 176 -11.17 5.85 -5.00
C TYR A 176 -9.95 4.94 -4.84
N LEU A 177 -10.07 3.73 -5.40
CA LEU A 177 -8.95 2.82 -5.61
C LEU A 177 -8.41 3.00 -7.03
N LYS A 178 -7.17 3.46 -7.15
CA LYS A 178 -6.48 3.70 -8.43
C LYS A 178 -5.43 2.62 -8.65
N ALA A 179 -5.47 1.99 -9.82
CA ALA A 179 -4.43 1.07 -10.27
C ALA A 179 -3.53 1.76 -11.29
N TYR A 180 -2.25 1.83 -10.98
CA TYR A 180 -1.20 2.37 -11.84
C TYR A 180 -0.41 1.22 -12.44
N GLU A 181 -0.15 1.28 -13.74
CA GLU A 181 0.80 0.35 -14.36
C GLU A 181 2.22 0.78 -13.99
N LEU A 182 2.98 -0.16 -13.46
CA LEU A 182 4.39 0.05 -13.15
C LEU A 182 5.18 0.03 -14.46
N PRO A 183 6.16 0.94 -14.63
CA PRO A 183 7.01 0.88 -15.80
C PRO A 183 7.72 -0.48 -15.83
N PRO A 184 7.88 -1.11 -17.01
CA PRO A 184 8.71 -2.29 -17.14
C PRO A 184 10.14 -1.90 -16.76
N PHE A 185 10.55 -2.27 -15.55
CA PHE A 185 11.91 -2.13 -15.13
C PHE A 185 12.70 -3.25 -15.80
N ASP A 186 13.55 -2.89 -16.76
CA ASP A 186 14.57 -3.83 -17.20
C ASP A 186 15.47 -4.17 -16.00
N ARG A 187 16.06 -5.36 -16.04
CA ARG A 187 17.03 -5.86 -15.05
C ARG A 187 18.14 -4.83 -14.77
N SER A 188 18.47 -3.95 -15.70
CA SER A 188 19.49 -2.92 -15.53
C SER A 188 19.07 -1.70 -14.69
N GLY A 189 17.79 -1.54 -14.33
CA GLY A 189 17.27 -0.32 -13.70
C GLY A 189 17.25 0.90 -14.64
N ILE A 190 17.57 0.72 -15.93
CA ILE A 190 17.55 1.79 -16.93
C ILE A 190 16.16 1.88 -17.54
N ARG A 191 15.45 2.92 -17.14
CA ARG A 191 14.08 3.22 -17.57
C ARG A 191 14.07 3.86 -18.96
N PHE A 192 14.27 3.13 -20.06
CA PHE A 192 14.02 3.73 -21.40
C PHE A 192 13.65 2.71 -22.49
N LYS A 193 12.34 2.56 -22.69
CA LYS A 193 11.58 2.14 -23.91
C LYS A 193 10.07 2.17 -23.63
N ALA A 194 9.73 2.04 -22.35
CA ALA A 194 8.39 1.99 -21.80
C ALA A 194 7.43 3.10 -22.26
N LEU A 195 7.82 4.38 -22.35
CA LEU A 195 6.79 5.43 -22.51
C LEU A 195 6.09 5.39 -23.87
N ALA A 196 6.81 5.05 -24.94
CA ALA A 196 6.22 4.89 -26.27
C ALA A 196 5.39 3.61 -26.35
N GLU A 197 5.89 2.51 -25.79
CA GLU A 197 5.18 1.23 -25.73
C GLU A 197 3.94 1.28 -24.83
N LEU A 198 4.01 2.00 -23.71
CA LEU A 198 2.91 2.22 -22.77
C LEU A 198 1.84 3.06 -23.44
N LYS A 199 2.20 4.16 -24.11
CA LYS A 199 1.24 4.96 -24.90
C LYS A 199 0.54 4.12 -25.96
N GLU A 200 1.28 3.25 -26.65
CA GLU A 200 0.72 2.35 -27.66
C GLU A 200 -0.20 1.28 -27.04
N ARG A 201 0.16 0.72 -25.87
CA ARG A 201 -0.69 -0.23 -25.13
C ARG A 201 -1.94 0.44 -24.57
N ASP A 202 -1.81 1.65 -24.01
CA ASP A 202 -2.95 2.45 -23.53
C ASP A 202 -3.90 2.77 -24.68
N ARG A 203 -3.38 3.14 -25.85
CA ARG A 203 -4.18 3.32 -27.07
C ARG A 203 -4.96 2.04 -27.40
N ARG A 204 -4.28 0.88 -27.47
CA ARG A 204 -4.94 -0.41 -27.74
C ARG A 204 -5.97 -0.77 -26.67
N ARG A 205 -5.68 -0.53 -25.40
CA ARG A 205 -6.60 -0.79 -24.29
C ARG A 205 -7.83 0.10 -24.39
N GLN A 206 -7.67 1.38 -24.70
CA GLN A 206 -8.78 2.30 -24.94
C GLN A 206 -9.61 1.89 -26.16
N GLU A 207 -8.98 1.37 -27.22
CA GLU A 207 -9.68 0.79 -28.37
C GLU A 207 -10.50 -0.45 -28.00
N LEU A 208 -9.98 -1.32 -27.13
CA LEU A 208 -10.70 -2.50 -26.64
C LEU A 208 -11.82 -2.16 -25.64
N LEU A 209 -11.65 -1.10 -24.85
CA LEU A 209 -12.63 -0.62 -23.88
C LEU A 209 -13.71 0.26 -24.51
N LYS A 210 -13.55 0.69 -25.77
CA LYS A 210 -14.65 1.29 -26.51
C LYS A 210 -15.74 0.23 -26.68
N PRO A 211 -16.96 0.43 -26.13
CA PRO A 211 -18.03 -0.51 -26.33
C PRO A 211 -18.28 -0.64 -27.84
N ALA A 212 -18.63 -1.86 -28.29
CA ALA A 212 -19.04 -2.16 -29.67
C ALA A 212 -20.38 -1.47 -30.07
N ALA A 213 -20.62 -0.27 -29.58
CA ALA A 213 -21.80 0.54 -29.80
C ALA A 213 -21.69 1.29 -31.14
N ALA A 214 -21.70 0.54 -32.25
CA ALA A 214 -21.96 1.10 -33.58
C ALA A 214 -22.26 0.03 -34.68
N LYS A 215 -22.82 -1.14 -34.34
CA LYS A 215 -23.29 -2.08 -35.38
C LYS A 215 -24.58 -2.82 -34.98
N THR A 216 -25.66 -2.07 -34.77
CA THR A 216 -27.04 -2.55 -34.99
C THR A 216 -27.97 -1.34 -34.91
N ASP A 217 -28.26 -0.71 -36.04
CA ASP A 217 -29.57 -0.08 -36.32
C ASP A 217 -29.57 0.55 -37.72
N THR A 218 -29.54 -0.30 -38.74
CA THR A 218 -30.02 0.03 -40.09
C THR A 218 -30.57 -1.24 -40.70
N ASP A 219 -31.65 -1.77 -40.14
CA ASP A 219 -32.56 -2.69 -40.84
C ASP A 219 -33.89 -2.78 -40.09
N LYS A 220 -34.68 -1.71 -40.20
CA LYS A 220 -36.14 -1.74 -40.00
C LYS A 220 -36.74 -0.47 -40.57
N LYS A 221 -36.84 -0.45 -41.90
CA LYS A 221 -37.71 0.48 -42.62
C LYS A 221 -38.84 -0.35 -43.25
N ASP A 222 -40.04 0.14 -43.05
CA ASP A 222 -41.25 -0.13 -43.84
C ASP A 222 -42.03 -1.44 -43.56
N MET A 223 -43.05 -1.36 -42.68
CA MET A 223 -44.45 -1.64 -43.04
C MET A 223 -45.43 -1.46 -41.84
N PRO A 224 -46.74 -1.22 -42.11
CA PRO A 224 -47.58 -0.29 -41.34
C PRO A 224 -48.52 -0.94 -40.32
N THR A 225 -48.98 -0.07 -39.42
CA THR A 225 -50.00 -0.24 -38.40
C THR A 225 -51.41 -0.41 -38.99
N GLU A 226 -52.16 -1.43 -38.57
CA GLU A 226 -53.64 -1.41 -38.58
C GLU A 226 -54.23 -2.40 -37.55
N ASN A 227 -55.43 -2.06 -37.08
CA ASN A 227 -56.08 -2.39 -35.81
C ASN A 227 -56.67 -3.81 -35.74
N ASP A 228 -56.71 -4.43 -34.54
CA ASP A 228 -57.95 -4.53 -33.72
C ASP A 228 -57.75 -5.37 -32.42
N PRO A 229 -58.53 -5.11 -31.35
CA PRO A 229 -58.46 -5.82 -30.09
C PRO A 229 -59.62 -6.83 -29.90
N ALA A 230 -59.31 -8.08 -29.56
CA ALA A 230 -60.30 -9.01 -29.01
C ALA A 230 -59.67 -10.07 -28.09
N ALA A 231 -59.77 -9.80 -26.80
CA ALA A 231 -60.20 -10.65 -25.67
C ALA A 231 -59.74 -12.14 -25.54
N PRO A 232 -59.67 -12.65 -24.29
CA PRO A 232 -58.73 -13.68 -23.87
C PRO A 232 -59.31 -15.10 -23.84
N LYS A 233 -58.45 -16.10 -24.06
CA LYS A 233 -58.67 -17.51 -23.69
C LYS A 233 -57.38 -18.17 -23.19
N GLU A 234 -57.32 -18.38 -21.89
CA GLU A 234 -56.60 -19.49 -21.22
C GLU A 234 -57.64 -20.61 -20.93
N PRO A 235 -57.26 -21.83 -20.49
CA PRO A 235 -55.94 -22.47 -20.46
C PRO A 235 -55.97 -23.90 -21.06
N GLU A 236 -54.81 -24.57 -21.17
CA GLU A 236 -54.53 -25.90 -20.58
C GLU A 236 -53.32 -26.63 -21.19
N PRO A 237 -52.68 -27.53 -20.42
CA PRO A 237 -51.27 -27.85 -20.52
C PRO A 237 -51.00 -29.08 -21.40
N LYS A 238 -49.79 -29.16 -21.96
CA LYS A 238 -49.25 -30.40 -22.52
C LYS A 238 -47.87 -30.70 -21.97
N GLU A 239 -47.90 -31.61 -21.01
CA GLU A 239 -46.85 -32.53 -20.60
C GLU A 239 -46.40 -33.43 -21.79
N LYS A 240 -45.08 -33.63 -21.93
CA LYS A 240 -44.35 -34.70 -22.65
C LYS A 240 -42.86 -34.39 -22.45
N GLU A 241 -42.18 -34.92 -21.43
CA GLU A 241 -41.68 -36.29 -21.26
C GLU A 241 -40.60 -36.72 -22.29
N ILE A 242 -39.51 -37.25 -21.72
CA ILE A 242 -38.52 -38.22 -22.27
C ILE A 242 -37.19 -37.68 -22.85
N ALA A 243 -36.20 -37.68 -21.94
CA ALA A 243 -34.90 -38.39 -21.97
C ALA A 243 -33.78 -38.05 -22.98
N LYS A 244 -32.59 -37.79 -22.41
CA LYS A 244 -31.37 -38.66 -22.43
C LYS A 244 -30.24 -37.87 -21.74
N ALA A 245 -29.83 -38.20 -20.52
CA ALA A 245 -28.84 -39.23 -20.18
C ALA A 245 -27.51 -39.09 -20.94
N ASN A 246 -26.49 -38.48 -20.31
CA ASN A 246 -25.16 -39.10 -20.23
C ASN A 246 -24.28 -38.50 -19.11
N PRO A 247 -24.01 -39.23 -18.02
CA PRO A 247 -22.88 -38.99 -17.13
C PRO A 247 -21.77 -39.99 -17.45
N ALA A 248 -20.63 -39.51 -17.98
CA ALA A 248 -19.42 -40.33 -18.09
C ALA A 248 -18.45 -39.98 -16.97
N LYS A 249 -18.21 -41.02 -16.17
CA LYS A 249 -17.40 -41.14 -14.96
C LYS A 249 -15.87 -41.04 -15.24
N PRO A 250 -15.05 -40.97 -14.17
CA PRO A 250 -13.60 -40.80 -14.16
C PRO A 250 -12.87 -42.15 -14.30
N ASP A 251 -11.55 -42.15 -14.55
CA ASP A 251 -10.65 -43.05 -13.80
C ASP A 251 -9.14 -42.87 -14.08
N ARG A 252 -8.37 -43.31 -13.07
CA ARG A 252 -6.94 -43.71 -13.00
C ARG A 252 -5.89 -42.62 -12.80
N GLN A 253 -5.27 -42.47 -11.62
CA GLN A 253 -4.42 -43.37 -10.79
C GLN A 253 -3.09 -43.82 -11.41
N ARG A 254 -2.01 -43.54 -10.63
CA ARG A 254 -0.67 -44.17 -10.54
C ARG A 254 0.26 -43.91 -11.74
N ASP A 255 1.56 -43.70 -11.59
CA ASP A 255 2.60 -44.28 -10.71
C ASP A 255 3.57 -43.14 -10.23
N GLU A 256 4.19 -43.06 -9.04
CA GLU A 256 5.07 -43.97 -8.27
C GLU A 256 6.30 -44.54 -9.03
N ALA A 257 7.45 -43.87 -8.92
CA ALA A 257 8.84 -44.42 -8.84
C ALA A 257 9.83 -43.22 -8.85
N ASN A 258 10.61 -42.89 -7.80
CA ASN A 258 11.81 -43.57 -7.25
C ASN A 258 12.82 -43.89 -8.37
N ALA A 259 14.12 -43.58 -8.35
CA ALA A 259 15.15 -43.15 -7.40
C ALA A 259 16.39 -42.77 -8.30
N PRO A 260 17.66 -42.71 -7.85
CA PRO A 260 18.26 -42.45 -6.54
C PRO A 260 18.93 -41.06 -6.40
#